data_AF-A0A6N7FH59-F1
#
_entry.id   AF-A0A6N7FH59-F1
#
_cell.length_a   1.000
_cell.length_b   1.000
_cell.length_c   1.000
_cell.angle_alpha   90.00
_cell.angle_beta   90.00
_cell.angle_gamma   90.00
#
_symmetry.space_group_name_H-M   'P 1'
#
loop_
_entity.id
_entity.type
_entity.pdbx_description
1 polymer ?
#
loop_
_entity_poly.entity_id
_entity_poly.type
_entity_poly.pdbx_seq_one_letter_code
_entity_poly.pdbx_strand_id
1 'polypeptide(L)'
;MLTEKSNGTAPAILFDEIPGYAKGFRTLYGHFSSIKRVALTLGLPLQHDRKVDIVQRYHQRMQNMKTLPPRFVKDGPVLQNVLEGDAVDVLKFPVPLHHEKDTARYIGTACCVMTQDPVSGWFNLGAYRSQVYDRNTVGCQITEGKHGRIHRDKNFERGQPMKVAIVCGQDPLLFMLASSPLPEIS
;
A
#
# COMPACT_ATOMS: atom_id res chain seq x y z
N MET A 1 10.98 -16.58 8.35
CA MET A 1 9.91 -15.92 7.56
C MET A 1 9.18 -16.96 6.69
N LEU A 2 7.86 -16.86 6.43
CA LEU A 2 7.07 -17.83 5.60
C LEU A 2 7.73 -18.17 4.24
N THR A 3 8.49 -17.22 3.69
CA THR A 3 9.23 -17.31 2.43
C THR A 3 10.52 -18.12 2.50
N GLU A 4 11.18 -18.17 3.67
CA GLU A 4 12.50 -18.81 3.84
C GLU A 4 12.39 -20.33 3.86
N LYS A 5 11.41 -20.87 4.59
CA LYS A 5 11.21 -22.33 4.68
C LYS A 5 10.52 -22.92 3.47
N SER A 6 9.76 -22.12 2.72
CA SER A 6 8.96 -22.58 1.58
C SER A 6 9.67 -22.48 0.24
N ASN A 7 10.93 -22.01 0.19
CA ASN A 7 11.65 -21.77 -1.07
C ASN A 7 10.83 -20.97 -2.11
N GLY A 8 9.99 -20.02 -1.66
CA GLY A 8 9.16 -19.18 -2.54
C GLY A 8 7.87 -19.83 -3.05
N THR A 9 7.46 -20.96 -2.47
CA THR A 9 6.21 -21.68 -2.79
C THR A 9 5.08 -21.42 -1.78
N ALA A 10 5.34 -20.68 -0.70
CA ALA A 10 4.31 -20.40 0.30
C ALA A 10 3.05 -19.81 -0.37
N PRO A 11 1.87 -20.36 -0.07
CA PRO A 11 0.63 -19.79 -0.56
C PRO A 11 0.42 -18.38 -0.01
N ALA A 12 -0.36 -17.57 -0.73
CA ALA A 12 -0.98 -16.41 -0.10
C ALA A 12 -2.12 -16.93 0.78
N ILE A 13 -2.35 -16.28 1.93
CA ILE A 13 -3.34 -16.70 2.90
C ILE A 13 -4.42 -15.63 2.95
N LEU A 14 -5.66 -16.02 2.62
CA LEU A 14 -6.84 -15.19 2.78
C LEU A 14 -7.61 -15.66 4.02
N PHE A 15 -7.72 -14.81 5.02
CA PHE A 15 -8.63 -15.03 6.13
C PHE A 15 -9.97 -14.41 5.79
N ASP A 16 -10.99 -15.24 5.61
CA ASP A 16 -12.34 -14.83 5.21
C ASP A 16 -13.33 -14.81 6.40
N GLU A 17 -13.03 -15.58 7.45
CA GLU A 17 -13.84 -15.64 8.67
C GLU A 17 -12.96 -15.34 9.88
N ILE A 18 -12.96 -14.07 10.31
CA ILE A 18 -12.11 -13.57 11.39
C ILE A 18 -12.95 -13.42 12.65
N PRO A 19 -12.61 -14.10 13.77
CA PRO A 19 -13.39 -14.02 15.01
C PRO A 19 -13.60 -12.57 15.48
N GLY A 20 -14.84 -12.23 15.83
CA GLY A 20 -15.22 -10.89 16.27
C GLY A 20 -15.48 -9.88 15.16
N TYR A 21 -15.37 -10.26 13.89
CA TYR A 21 -15.63 -9.40 12.73
C TYR A 21 -16.79 -9.91 11.88
N ALA A 22 -17.49 -8.98 11.23
CA ALA A 22 -18.58 -9.32 10.31
C ALA A 22 -18.06 -10.08 9.07
N LYS A 23 -18.89 -10.97 8.52
CA LYS A 23 -18.56 -11.68 7.27
C LYS A 23 -18.31 -10.69 6.12
N GLY A 24 -17.36 -11.01 5.26
CA GLY A 24 -16.95 -10.17 4.13
C GLY A 24 -15.81 -9.19 4.42
N PHE A 25 -15.44 -9.00 5.70
CA PHE A 25 -14.25 -8.25 6.09
C PHE A 25 -13.04 -9.19 6.17
N ARG A 26 -12.18 -9.15 5.16
CA ARG A 26 -11.13 -10.17 4.92
C ARG A 26 -9.73 -9.57 5.02
N THR A 27 -8.74 -10.42 5.30
CA THR A 27 -7.32 -10.02 5.28
C THR A 27 -6.49 -10.95 4.41
N LEU A 28 -5.56 -10.39 3.64
CA LEU A 28 -4.70 -11.12 2.72
C LEU A 28 -3.22 -10.99 3.11
N TYR A 29 -2.57 -12.11 3.32
CA TYR A 29 -1.15 -12.20 3.67
C TYR A 29 -0.34 -12.92 2.61
N GLY A 30 0.93 -12.56 2.52
CA GLY A 30 1.89 -13.24 1.64
C GLY A 30 1.65 -13.03 0.15
N HIS A 31 0.90 -12.01 -0.25
CA HIS A 31 0.61 -11.73 -1.67
C HIS A 31 1.89 -11.49 -2.50
N PHE A 32 3.00 -11.02 -1.90
CA PHE A 32 4.33 -10.96 -2.53
C PHE A 32 5.32 -12.06 -2.14
N SER A 33 4.90 -13.07 -1.37
CA SER A 33 5.77 -14.13 -0.85
C SER A 33 6.14 -15.24 -1.86
N SER A 34 5.95 -15.00 -3.16
CA SER A 34 6.31 -15.94 -4.23
C SER A 34 6.75 -15.20 -5.49
N ILE A 35 7.78 -15.75 -6.14
CA ILE A 35 8.30 -15.31 -7.45
C ILE A 35 7.18 -15.25 -8.48
N LYS A 36 6.31 -16.28 -8.54
CA LYS A 36 5.21 -16.34 -9.50
C LYS A 36 4.20 -15.21 -9.30
N ARG A 37 3.91 -14.84 -8.04
CA ARG A 37 3.00 -13.73 -7.73
C ARG A 37 3.63 -12.38 -8.04
N VAL A 38 4.93 -12.21 -7.78
CA VAL A 38 5.68 -11.02 -8.21
C VAL A 38 5.66 -10.87 -9.74
N ALA A 39 5.93 -11.97 -10.48
CA ALA A 39 5.88 -11.98 -11.94
C ALA A 39 4.47 -11.61 -12.45
N LEU A 40 3.42 -12.19 -11.86
CA LEU A 40 2.03 -11.87 -12.18
C LEU A 40 1.74 -10.38 -11.98
N THR A 41 2.12 -9.80 -10.83
CA THR A 41 1.93 -8.36 -10.56
C THR A 41 2.65 -7.47 -11.56
N LEU A 42 3.84 -7.87 -12.02
CA LEU A 42 4.61 -7.13 -13.01
C LEU A 42 4.14 -7.37 -14.46
N GLY A 43 3.15 -8.24 -14.68
CA GLY A 43 2.75 -8.66 -16.02
C GLY A 43 3.86 -9.39 -16.79
N LEU A 44 4.73 -10.11 -16.08
CA LEU A 44 5.80 -10.92 -16.66
C LEU A 44 5.34 -12.38 -16.85
N PRO A 45 5.98 -13.16 -17.75
CA PRO A 45 5.71 -14.59 -17.88
C PRO A 45 5.81 -15.31 -16.54
N LEU A 46 4.92 -16.25 -16.22
CA LEU A 46 4.93 -16.91 -14.89
C LEU A 46 6.03 -17.99 -14.75
N GLN A 47 6.62 -18.42 -15.85
CA GLN A 47 7.70 -19.40 -15.89
C GLN A 47 9.04 -18.66 -15.87
N HIS A 48 9.85 -18.96 -14.85
CA HIS A 48 11.18 -18.40 -14.68
C HIS A 48 12.09 -19.44 -14.05
N ASP A 49 13.31 -19.54 -14.58
CA ASP A 49 14.31 -20.47 -14.07
C ASP A 49 14.99 -19.90 -12.82
N ARG A 50 15.17 -18.57 -12.73
CA ARG A 50 15.87 -17.93 -11.61
C ARG A 50 15.22 -16.62 -11.18
N LYS A 51 15.35 -16.31 -9.88
CA LYS A 51 14.86 -15.04 -9.28
C LYS A 51 15.45 -13.80 -9.97
N VAL A 52 16.72 -13.89 -10.36
CA VAL A 52 17.45 -12.78 -11.01
C VAL A 52 16.81 -12.36 -12.33
N ASP A 53 16.15 -13.29 -13.04
CA ASP A 53 15.55 -13.00 -14.34
C ASP A 53 14.35 -12.03 -14.19
N ILE A 54 13.60 -12.12 -13.08
CA ILE A 54 12.55 -11.13 -12.75
C ILE A 54 13.16 -9.77 -12.47
N VAL A 55 14.23 -9.73 -11.67
CA VAL A 55 14.90 -8.48 -11.29
C VAL A 55 15.44 -7.77 -12.53
N GLN A 56 16.07 -8.49 -13.44
CA GLN A 56 16.59 -7.95 -14.70
C GLN A 56 15.47 -7.42 -15.60
N ARG A 57 14.37 -8.17 -15.76
CA ARG A 57 13.22 -7.72 -16.56
C ARG A 57 12.55 -6.49 -15.96
N TYR A 58 12.39 -6.45 -14.64
CA TYR A 58 11.87 -5.27 -13.95
C TYR A 58 12.79 -4.07 -14.17
N HIS A 59 14.10 -4.24 -13.99
CA HIS A 59 15.08 -3.16 -14.21
C HIS A 59 15.03 -2.62 -15.65
N GLN A 60 15.01 -3.49 -16.66
CA GLN A 60 14.89 -3.09 -18.06
C GLN A 60 13.60 -2.32 -18.35
N ARG A 61 12.48 -2.71 -17.71
CA ARG A 61 11.20 -2.01 -17.85
C ARG A 61 11.24 -0.62 -17.21
N MET A 62 11.90 -0.49 -16.06
CA MET A 62 12.08 0.78 -15.38
C MET A 62 12.98 1.74 -16.18
N GLN A 63 14.04 1.25 -16.81
CA GLN A 63 14.92 2.06 -17.67
C GLN A 63 14.23 2.64 -18.90
N ASN A 64 13.25 1.92 -19.45
CA ASN A 64 12.53 2.32 -20.67
C ASN A 64 11.08 2.74 -20.37
N MET A 65 10.80 3.11 -19.11
CA MET A 65 9.45 3.40 -18.66
C MET A 65 8.90 4.64 -19.36
N LYS A 66 7.75 4.50 -20.01
CA LYS A 66 6.94 5.63 -20.48
C LYS A 66 5.84 5.87 -19.46
N THR A 67 5.73 7.11 -18.99
CA THR A 67 4.65 7.51 -18.10
C THR A 67 3.33 7.54 -18.87
N LEU A 68 2.26 7.09 -18.23
CA LEU A 68 0.91 7.19 -18.75
C LEU A 68 0.10 8.05 -17.77
N PRO A 69 -0.61 9.09 -18.25
CA PRO A 69 -1.45 9.88 -17.38
C PRO A 69 -2.57 9.00 -16.81
N PRO A 70 -3.00 9.23 -15.55
CA PRO A 70 -4.14 8.53 -15.00
C PRO A 70 -5.40 8.86 -15.79
N ARG A 71 -6.27 7.87 -15.97
CA ARG A 71 -7.62 8.10 -16.49
C ARG A 71 -8.55 8.40 -15.33
N PHE A 72 -9.10 9.62 -15.31
CA PHE A 72 -10.13 9.99 -14.35
C PHE A 72 -11.44 9.29 -14.66
N VAL A 73 -12.06 8.69 -13.64
CA VAL A 73 -13.35 8.01 -13.71
C VAL A 73 -14.27 8.56 -12.64
N LYS A 74 -15.58 8.48 -12.86
CA LYS A 74 -16.60 9.03 -11.94
C LYS A 74 -17.03 8.04 -10.86
N ASP A 75 -16.87 6.75 -11.11
CA ASP A 75 -17.32 5.66 -10.26
C ASP A 75 -16.29 4.51 -10.24
N GLY A 76 -16.52 3.54 -9.36
CA GLY A 76 -15.72 2.32 -9.28
C GLY A 76 -16.05 1.49 -8.04
N PRO A 77 -15.57 0.24 -7.96
CA PRO A 77 -15.86 -0.66 -6.84
C PRO A 77 -15.47 -0.10 -5.46
N VAL A 78 -14.44 0.73 -5.40
CA VAL A 78 -13.98 1.38 -4.16
C VAL A 78 -15.02 2.32 -3.55
N LEU A 79 -15.99 2.79 -4.35
CA LEU A 79 -17.06 3.71 -3.91
C LEU A 79 -18.37 3.00 -3.56
N GLN A 80 -18.42 1.66 -3.58
CA GLN A 80 -19.63 0.90 -3.25
C GLN A 80 -20.09 1.08 -1.79
N ASN A 81 -19.17 1.42 -0.90
CA ASN A 81 -19.45 1.65 0.52
C ASN A 81 -18.70 2.89 0.97
N VAL A 82 -19.43 3.96 1.29
CA VAL A 82 -18.87 5.24 1.74
C VAL A 82 -19.38 5.53 3.15
N LEU A 83 -18.47 5.72 4.09
CA LEU A 83 -18.78 6.15 5.46
C LEU A 83 -18.06 7.47 5.72
N GLU A 84 -18.79 8.43 6.27
CA GLU A 84 -18.30 9.79 6.52
C GLU A 84 -18.69 10.25 7.93
N GLY A 85 -17.98 11.25 8.44
CA GLY A 85 -18.24 11.83 9.77
C GLY A 85 -18.28 10.78 10.87
N ASP A 86 -19.34 10.81 11.67
CA ASP A 86 -19.49 9.93 12.83
C ASP A 86 -19.65 8.45 12.48
N ALA A 87 -20.01 8.13 11.22
CA ALA A 87 -20.12 6.75 10.77
C ALA A 87 -18.74 6.08 10.59
N VAL A 88 -17.64 6.86 10.55
CA VAL A 88 -16.29 6.33 10.36
C VAL A 88 -15.86 5.51 11.57
N ASP A 89 -15.62 4.22 11.33
CA ASP A 89 -15.00 3.30 12.28
C ASP A 89 -13.99 2.42 11.54
N VAL A 90 -12.69 2.65 11.77
CA VAL A 90 -11.61 1.82 11.20
C VAL A 90 -11.45 0.49 11.93
N LEU A 91 -11.93 0.39 13.17
CA LEU A 91 -11.90 -0.84 13.97
C LEU A 91 -13.00 -1.82 13.56
N LYS A 92 -13.94 -1.43 12.69
CA LYS A 92 -14.86 -2.36 12.01
C LYS A 92 -14.12 -3.33 11.07
N PHE A 93 -12.94 -2.94 10.58
CA PHE A 93 -12.09 -3.79 9.77
C PHE A 93 -11.21 -4.67 10.68
N PRO A 94 -10.83 -5.88 10.24
CA PRO A 94 -9.93 -6.77 10.95
C PRO A 94 -8.51 -6.22 10.98
N VAL A 95 -8.28 -5.24 11.86
CA VAL A 95 -6.96 -4.63 12.08
C VAL A 95 -6.18 -5.50 13.07
N PRO A 96 -5.11 -6.18 12.62
CA PRO A 96 -4.39 -7.15 13.44
C PRO A 96 -3.41 -6.47 14.40
N LEU A 97 -3.09 -7.20 15.48
CA LEU A 97 -1.82 -7.07 16.17
C LEU A 97 -0.85 -8.04 15.48
N HIS A 98 0.19 -7.53 14.82
CA HIS A 98 0.99 -8.36 13.92
C HIS A 98 2.04 -9.22 14.64
N HIS A 99 2.59 -8.70 15.73
CA HIS A 99 3.60 -9.39 16.53
C HIS A 99 3.21 -9.40 18.01
N GLU A 100 3.65 -10.42 18.74
CA GLU A 100 3.34 -10.62 20.17
C GLU A 100 3.66 -9.41 21.06
N LYS A 101 4.72 -8.66 20.71
CA LYS A 101 5.19 -7.49 21.45
C LYS A 101 4.72 -6.16 20.86
N ASP A 102 3.93 -6.17 19.79
CA ASP A 102 3.34 -4.93 19.31
C ASP A 102 2.39 -4.40 20.39
N THR A 103 2.43 -3.10 20.63
CA THR A 103 1.51 -2.41 21.56
C THR A 103 0.36 -1.72 20.85
N ALA A 104 0.32 -1.79 19.52
CA ALA A 104 -0.66 -1.12 18.69
C ALA A 104 -1.02 -1.93 17.44
N ARG A 105 -2.24 -1.72 16.96
CA ARG A 105 -2.77 -2.35 15.74
C ARG A 105 -2.37 -1.52 14.51
N TYR A 106 -2.06 -2.19 13.41
CA TYR A 106 -1.70 -1.52 12.15
C TYR A 106 -2.63 -1.92 11.03
N ILE A 107 -3.33 -0.94 10.46
CA ILE A 107 -4.21 -1.13 9.29
C ILE A 107 -3.42 -1.02 7.98
N GLY A 108 -2.37 -0.21 7.98
CA GLY A 108 -1.50 0.04 6.82
C GLY A 108 -0.14 -0.62 7.00
N THR A 109 0.02 -1.83 6.46
CA THR A 109 1.31 -2.55 6.43
C THR A 109 1.73 -2.93 5.01
N ALA A 110 0.76 -3.13 4.14
CA ALA A 110 0.93 -3.25 2.70
C ALA A 110 -0.01 -2.27 1.97
N CYS A 111 0.03 -0.99 2.36
CA CYS A 111 -0.85 0.07 1.85
C CYS A 111 -0.14 0.99 0.87
N CYS A 112 -0.93 1.74 0.10
CA CYS A 112 -0.47 2.84 -0.73
C CYS A 112 -1.00 4.16 -0.14
N VAL A 113 -0.11 5.01 0.34
CA VAL A 113 -0.44 6.31 0.92
C VAL A 113 -0.22 7.39 -0.14
N MET A 114 -1.29 8.07 -0.52
CA MET A 114 -1.29 9.14 -1.51
C MET A 114 -1.23 10.51 -0.81
N THR A 115 -0.28 11.34 -1.21
CA THR A 115 -0.11 12.72 -0.75
C THR A 115 0.10 13.64 -1.94
N GLN A 116 -0.35 14.89 -1.85
CA GLN A 116 -0.19 15.88 -2.92
C GLN A 116 0.73 17.02 -2.47
N ASP A 117 1.66 17.43 -3.32
CA ASP A 117 2.47 18.61 -3.07
C ASP A 117 1.57 19.86 -3.13
N PRO A 118 1.53 20.71 -2.08
CA PRO A 118 0.65 21.88 -2.05
C PRO A 118 1.10 23.01 -2.99
N VAL A 119 2.28 22.91 -3.61
CA VAL A 119 2.84 23.93 -4.52
C VAL A 119 2.69 23.50 -5.98
N SER A 120 3.27 22.36 -6.32
CA SER A 120 3.33 21.85 -7.70
C SER A 120 2.14 20.96 -8.07
N GLY A 121 1.38 20.48 -7.08
CA GLY A 121 0.19 19.68 -7.30
C GLY A 121 0.44 18.22 -7.69
N TRP A 122 1.70 17.76 -7.76
CA TRP A 122 2.00 16.37 -8.09
C TRP A 122 1.69 15.42 -6.94
N PHE A 123 1.40 14.16 -7.29
CA PHE A 123 1.03 13.12 -6.34
C PHE A 123 2.19 12.18 -6.04
N ASN A 124 2.48 11.99 -4.76
CA ASN A 124 3.34 10.93 -4.26
C ASN A 124 2.50 9.73 -3.83
N LEU A 125 2.96 8.53 -4.18
CA LEU A 125 2.46 7.26 -3.66
C LEU A 125 3.57 6.62 -2.83
N GLY A 126 3.35 6.44 -1.52
CA GLY A 126 4.35 5.88 -0.61
C GLY A 126 3.79 4.74 0.25
N ALA A 127 4.63 3.77 0.60
CA ALA A 127 4.31 2.76 1.59
C ALA A 127 4.77 3.22 2.98
N TYR A 128 3.82 3.65 3.82
CA TYR A 128 4.08 4.17 5.16
C TYR A 128 3.26 3.40 6.20
N ARG A 129 3.84 3.09 7.37
CA ARG A 129 3.13 2.35 8.41
C ARG A 129 1.97 3.17 8.95
N SER A 130 0.77 2.59 8.98
CA SER A 130 -0.44 3.24 9.48
C SER A 130 -0.97 2.54 10.72
N GLN A 131 -0.74 3.16 11.88
CA GLN A 131 -1.18 2.71 13.20
C GLN A 131 -2.60 3.20 13.48
N VAL A 132 -3.45 2.34 14.05
CA VAL A 132 -4.77 2.74 14.54
C VAL A 132 -4.67 3.16 16.00
N TYR A 133 -5.16 4.35 16.33
CA TYR A 133 -5.25 4.84 17.71
C TYR A 133 -6.64 4.61 18.30
N ASP A 134 -7.70 4.92 17.55
CA ASP A 134 -9.10 4.76 17.94
C ASP A 134 -9.99 4.51 16.71
N ARG A 135 -11.31 4.69 16.83
CA ARG A 135 -12.27 4.45 15.74
C ARG A 135 -12.02 5.30 14.48
N ASN A 136 -11.47 6.51 14.60
CA ASN A 136 -11.35 7.44 13.46
C ASN A 136 -9.99 8.15 13.38
N THR A 137 -9.04 7.80 14.24
CA THR A 137 -7.68 8.34 14.25
C THR A 137 -6.66 7.28 13.82
N VAL A 138 -5.94 7.58 12.72
CA VAL A 138 -4.86 6.73 12.19
C VAL A 138 -3.57 7.54 12.11
N GLY A 139 -2.52 7.07 12.78
CA GLY A 139 -1.17 7.62 12.67
C GLY A 139 -0.46 7.09 11.45
N CYS A 140 -0.03 7.98 10.55
CA CYS A 140 0.78 7.61 9.38
C CYS A 140 2.23 8.02 9.61
N GLN A 141 3.10 7.04 9.85
CA GLN A 141 4.51 7.30 10.10
C GLN A 141 5.26 7.49 8.78
N ILE A 142 5.58 8.74 8.45
CA ILE A 142 6.37 9.08 7.27
C ILE A 142 7.78 9.52 7.72
N THR A 143 8.75 8.64 7.53
CA THR A 143 10.16 8.87 7.86
C THR A 143 10.74 10.02 7.03
N GLU A 144 11.73 10.70 7.60
CA GLU A 144 12.52 11.72 6.90
C GLU A 144 13.13 11.19 5.58
N GLY A 145 13.27 12.08 4.61
CA GLY A 145 13.76 11.74 3.26
C GLY A 145 12.73 11.09 2.33
N LYS A 146 11.48 10.90 2.76
CA LYS A 146 10.38 10.43 1.89
C LYS A 146 9.60 11.62 1.32
N HIS A 147 9.16 11.52 0.06
CA HIS A 147 8.34 12.56 -0.58
C HIS A 147 7.08 12.92 0.24
N GLY A 148 6.40 11.94 0.87
CA GLY A 148 5.27 12.23 1.75
C GLY A 148 5.62 13.11 2.96
N ARG A 149 6.85 13.02 3.51
CA ARG A 149 7.33 13.90 4.59
C ARG A 149 7.53 15.31 4.03
N ILE A 150 8.12 15.44 2.84
CA ILE A 150 8.29 16.72 2.14
C ILE A 150 6.93 17.40 1.92
N HIS A 151 5.93 16.66 1.44
CA HIS A 151 4.58 17.19 1.24
C HIS A 151 3.96 17.65 2.56
N ARG A 152 4.14 16.88 3.66
CA ARG A 152 3.62 17.26 4.97
C ARG A 152 4.28 18.52 5.50
N ASP A 153 5.61 18.62 5.42
CA ASP A 153 6.36 19.76 5.92
C ASP A 153 5.98 21.04 5.16
N LYS A 154 5.88 20.98 3.83
CA LYS A 154 5.35 22.09 3.01
C LYS A 154 3.94 22.54 3.43
N ASN A 155 3.03 21.60 3.73
CA ASN A 155 1.68 21.97 4.20
C ASN A 155 1.73 22.62 5.59
N PHE A 156 2.52 22.06 6.51
CA PHE A 156 2.61 22.54 7.90
C PHE A 156 3.27 23.92 7.99
N GLU A 157 4.29 24.20 7.18
CA GLU A 157 4.90 25.53 7.04
C GLU A 157 3.90 26.60 6.58
N ARG A 158 2.82 26.20 5.89
CA ARG A 158 1.72 27.07 5.45
C ARG A 158 0.57 27.13 6.47
N GLY A 159 0.72 26.49 7.63
CA GLY A 159 -0.35 26.36 8.63
C GLY A 159 -1.55 25.54 8.14
N GLN A 160 -1.36 24.66 7.16
CA GLN A 160 -2.42 23.85 6.57
C GLN A 160 -2.27 22.37 6.91
N PRO A 161 -3.38 21.63 7.11
CA PRO A 161 -3.32 20.18 7.19
C PRO A 161 -2.94 19.58 5.83
N MET A 162 -2.13 18.53 5.83
CA MET A 162 -1.84 17.77 4.62
C MET A 162 -3.01 16.82 4.30
N LYS A 163 -3.61 16.96 3.11
CA LYS A 163 -4.56 15.97 2.60
C LYS A 163 -3.83 14.65 2.29
N VAL A 164 -4.41 13.54 2.77
CA VAL A 164 -3.83 12.20 2.63
C VAL A 164 -4.94 11.18 2.36
N ALA A 165 -4.63 10.18 1.53
CA ALA A 165 -5.44 8.97 1.39
C ALA A 165 -4.59 7.74 1.69
N ILE A 166 -5.05 6.85 2.57
CA ILE A 166 -4.42 5.56 2.86
C ILE A 166 -5.26 4.50 2.17
N VAL A 167 -4.73 3.90 1.11
CA VAL A 167 -5.41 2.86 0.34
C VAL A 167 -4.90 1.50 0.81
N CYS A 168 -5.82 0.64 1.28
CA CYS A 168 -5.54 -0.75 1.66
C CYS A 168 -6.27 -1.69 0.70
N GLY A 169 -5.57 -2.65 0.10
CA GLY A 169 -6.14 -3.53 -0.92
C GLY A 169 -6.15 -2.92 -2.34
N GLN A 170 -5.31 -1.92 -2.57
CA GLN A 170 -4.96 -1.38 -3.87
C GLN A 170 -4.44 -2.45 -4.83
N ASP A 171 -4.38 -2.11 -6.13
CA ASP A 171 -3.68 -2.93 -7.12
C ASP A 171 -2.26 -3.27 -6.63
N PRO A 172 -1.84 -4.55 -6.67
CA PRO A 172 -0.55 -4.96 -6.12
C PRO A 172 0.63 -4.22 -6.78
N LEU A 173 0.52 -3.81 -8.05
CA LEU A 173 1.57 -3.03 -8.70
C LEU A 173 1.75 -1.66 -8.04
N LEU A 174 0.66 -1.03 -7.60
CA LEU A 174 0.73 0.25 -6.88
C LEU A 174 1.46 0.12 -5.54
N PHE A 175 1.28 -0.98 -4.81
CA PHE A 175 2.06 -1.22 -3.59
C PHE A 175 3.56 -1.33 -3.87
N MET A 176 3.91 -2.10 -4.91
CA MET A 176 5.29 -2.33 -5.29
C MET A 176 5.98 -1.03 -5.72
N LEU A 177 5.28 -0.20 -6.50
CA LEU A 177 5.77 1.11 -6.92
C LEU A 177 5.84 2.12 -5.77
N ALA A 178 4.86 2.11 -4.85
CA ALA A 178 4.88 2.95 -3.64
C ALA A 178 6.06 2.63 -2.69
N SER A 179 6.66 1.45 -2.85
CA SER A 179 7.85 1.01 -2.12
C SER A 179 9.15 1.23 -2.90
N SER A 180 9.08 1.75 -4.13
CA SER A 180 10.22 1.95 -5.02
C SER A 180 10.73 3.41 -4.96
N PRO A 181 12.05 3.63 -4.91
CA PRO A 181 12.63 4.98 -4.95
C PRO A 181 12.61 5.51 -6.38
N LEU A 182 11.49 6.08 -6.79
CA LEU A 182 11.38 6.77 -8.08
C LEU A 182 11.77 8.24 -7.90
N PRO A 183 12.52 8.83 -8.86
CA PRO A 183 12.78 10.27 -8.85
C PRO A 183 11.47 11.04 -9.02
N GLU A 184 11.48 12.31 -8.63
CA GLU A 184 10.42 13.23 -9.00
C GLU A 184 10.29 13.24 -10.53
N ILE A 185 9.09 12.99 -11.02
CA ILE A 185 8.78 13.05 -12.45
C ILE A 185 8.35 14.49 -12.69
N SER A 186 9.28 15.29 -13.23
CA SER A 186 9.04 16.66 -13.69
C SER A 186 8.05 16.71 -14.85
#